data_AF-A0A1Y0N7Y9-F1
#
_entry.id   AF-A0A1Y0N7Y9-F1
#
_cell.length_a   1.000
_cell.length_b   1.000
_cell.length_c   1.000
_cell.angle_alpha   90.00
_cell.angle_beta   90.00
_cell.angle_gamma   90.00
#
_symmetry.space_group_name_H-M   'P 1'
#
loop_
_entity.id
_entity.type
_entity.pdbx_description
1 polymer ?
#
loop_
_entity_poly.entity_id
_entity_poly.type
_entity_poly.pdbx_seq_one_letter_code
_entity_poly.pdbx_strand_id
1 'polypeptide(L)' 'MYPHEERIRAVKLYIKLGQRLNATIRQLGYPTKNAL' A
#
# COMPACT_ATOMS: atom_id res chain seq x y z
N MET A 1 0.16 -4.31 13.28
CA MET A 1 -0.37 -2.93 13.18
C MET A 1 0.61 -2.08 12.38
N TYR A 2 0.25 -1.61 11.18
CA TYR A 2 1.13 -0.75 10.40
C TYR A 2 1.17 0.69 10.97
N PRO A 3 2.35 1.32 11.08
CA PRO A 3 2.47 2.71 11.49
C PRO A 3 1.63 3.64 10.60
N HIS A 4 1.19 4.76 11.17
CA HIS A 4 0.39 5.74 10.42
C HIS A 4 1.10 6.25 9.16
N GLU A 5 2.41 6.41 9.23
CA GLU A 5 3.25 6.85 8.11
C GLU A 5 3.24 5.87 6.94
N GLU A 6 3.24 4.56 7.23
CA GLU A 6 3.19 3.51 6.22
C GLU A 6 1.85 3.47 5.48
N ARG A 7 0.75 3.74 6.20
CA ARG A 7 -0.59 3.89 5.60
C ARG A 7 -0.67 5.12 4.71
N ILE A 8 -0.11 6.25 5.14
CA ILE A 8 -0.05 7.47 4.32
C ILE A 8 0.78 7.24 3.06
N ARG A 9 1.91 6.54 3.18
CA ARG A 9 2.76 6.19 2.03
C ARG A 9 2.02 5.32 1.03
N ALA A 10 1.22 4.36 1.51
CA ALA A 10 0.38 3.51 0.67
C ALA A 10 -0.67 4.32 -0.11
N VAL A 11 -1.37 5.23 0.56
CA VAL A 11 -2.39 6.09 -0.07
C VAL A 11 -1.77 7.02 -1.11
N LYS A 12 -0.64 7.65 -0.79
CA LYS A 12 0.09 8.52 -1.76
C LYS A 12 0.52 7.73 -3.00
N LEU A 13 1.03 6.52 -2.81
CA LEU A 13 1.48 5.67 -3.90
C LEU A 13 0.31 5.17 -4.76
N TYR A 14 -0.81 4.83 -4.14
CA TYR A 14 -2.05 4.43 -4.81
C TYR A 14 -2.60 5.52 -5.73
N ILE A 15 -2.62 6.77 -5.26
CA ILE A 15 -3.03 7.92 -6.07
C ILE A 15 -2.04 8.15 -7.22
N LYS A 16 -0.73 8.10 -6.95
CA LYS A 16 0.31 8.28 -7.97
C LYS A 16 0.27 7.22 -9.07
N LEU A 17 -0.11 5.98 -8.74
CA LEU A 17 -0.21 4.87 -9.68
C LEU A 17 -1.54 4.82 -10.45
N GLY A 18 -2.39 5.84 -10.31
CA GLY A 18 -3.68 5.90 -11.00
C GLY A 18 -4.64 4.82 -10.50
N GLN A 19 -4.72 4.63 -9.17
CA GLN A 19 -5.63 3.70 -8.52
C GLN A 19 -5.35 2.22 -8.81
N ARG A 20 -4.10 1.87 -9.14
CA ARG A 20 -3.68 0.47 -9.33
C ARG A 20 -3.25 -0.16 -8.01
N LEU A 21 -4.18 -0.85 -7.35
CA LEU A 21 -3.93 -1.58 -6.09
C LEU A 21 -2.81 -2.61 -6.21
N ASN A 22 -2.82 -3.46 -7.24
CA ASN A 22 -1.81 -4.52 -7.41
C ASN A 22 -0.39 -3.95 -7.58
N ALA A 23 -0.26 -2.83 -8.29
CA ALA A 23 1.03 -2.15 -8.43
C ALA A 23 1.49 -1.57 -7.08
N THR A 24 0.57 -1.00 -6.31
CA THR A 24 0.84 -0.44 -4.98
C THR A 24 1.30 -1.51 -4.00
N ILE A 25 0.62 -2.66 -3.98
CA ILE A 25 0.93 -3.80 -3.10
C ILE A 25 2.28 -4.41 -3.48
N ARG A 26 2.53 -4.63 -4.78
CA ARG A 26 3.81 -5.18 -5.27
C ARG A 26 4.99 -4.26 -4.98
N GLN A 27 4.78 -2.94 -5.03
CA GLN A 27 5.82 -1.95 -4.83
C GLN A 27 6.09 -1.64 -3.36
N LEU A 28 5.09 -1.81 -2.47
CA LEU A 28 5.25 -1.66 -1.03
C LEU A 28 5.61 -2.99 -0.34
N GLY A 29 5.49 -4.12 -1.03
CA GLY A 29 5.80 -5.44 -0.48
C GLY A 29 4.86 -5.85 0.65
N TYR A 30 3.68 -5.24 0.76
CA TYR A 30 2.75 -5.58 1.83
C TYR A 30 2.19 -7.01 1.62
N PRO A 31 2.16 -7.85 2.67
CA PRO A 31 1.55 -9.17 2.59
C PRO A 31 0.08 -9.02 2.25
N THR A 32 -0.38 -9.71 1.23
CA THR A 32 -1.77 -9.62 0.78
C THR A 32 -2.69 -10.42 1.71
N LYS A 33 -3.87 -9.84 1.99
CA LYS A 33 -5.05 -10.35 2.73
C LYS A 33 -4.91 -10.91 4.16
N ASN A 34 -3.74 -11.35 4.63
CA ASN A 34 -3.59 -11.97 5.96
C ASN A 34 -2.53 -11.30 6.87
N ALA A 35 -2.26 -10.01 6.69
CA ALA A 35 -1.52 -9.24 7.69
C ALA A 35 -2.49 -8.72 8.78
N LEU A 36 -3.15 -9.66 9.48
CA LEU A 36 -3.89 -9.40 10.72
C LEU A 36 -2.94 -9.58 11.90
#